data_AF-A0A383EE74-F1
#
_entry.id   AF-A0A383EE74-F1
#
_cell.length_a   1.000
_cell.length_b   1.000
_cell.length_c   1.000
_cell.angle_alpha   90.00
_cell.angle_beta   90.00
_cell.angle_gamma   90.00
#
_symmetry.space_group_name_H-M   'P 1'
#
loop_
_entity.id
_entity.type
_entity.pdbx_description
1 polymer ?
#
loop_
_entity_poly.entity_id
_entity_poly.type
_entity_poly.pdbx_seq_one_letter_code
_entity_poly.pdbx_strand_id
1 'polypeptide(L)'
;MVMPSNDPDTTPLYYLDNFRYLITFVAARYHNLLNAREKIFLTRFSDLPLSAQALYVRLLQRKGPYFRVDKIRYTEISAIEASLESLCQQDFAISSGLNQTHVQVAMRNKTELLELLPSDQCKPSQLNRSQVVSL
;
A
#
# COMPACT_ATOMS: atom_id res chain seq x y z
N MET A 1 -13.16 -11.71 25.27
CA MET A 1 -12.35 -11.23 24.12
C MET A 1 -11.78 -9.89 24.52
N VAL A 2 -10.47 -9.82 24.75
CA VAL A 2 -9.79 -8.62 25.27
C VAL A 2 -9.49 -7.68 24.10
N MET A 3 -9.79 -6.39 24.25
CA MET A 3 -9.39 -5.38 23.26
C MET A 3 -7.87 -5.27 23.26
N PRO A 4 -7.20 -5.28 22.09
CA PRO A 4 -5.76 -5.10 22.04
C PRO A 4 -5.36 -3.74 22.62
N SER A 5 -4.23 -3.71 23.31
CA SER A 5 -3.66 -2.48 23.86
C SER A 5 -3.36 -1.51 22.73
N ASN A 6 -3.87 -0.29 22.84
CA ASN A 6 -3.83 0.71 21.78
C ASN A 6 -2.66 1.70 21.93
N ASP A 7 -1.65 1.32 22.72
CA ASP A 7 -0.50 2.16 23.03
C ASP A 7 0.57 1.99 21.94
N PRO A 8 0.79 3.02 21.09
CA PRO A 8 1.71 2.95 19.97
C PRO A 8 3.18 2.84 20.40
N ASP A 9 3.53 3.30 21.60
CA ASP A 9 4.93 3.34 22.06
C ASP A 9 5.40 1.97 22.56
N THR A 10 4.47 1.15 23.07
CA THR A 10 4.78 -0.18 23.61
C THR A 10 4.38 -1.31 22.67
N THR A 11 3.46 -1.06 21.73
CA THR A 11 2.91 -2.08 20.83
C THR A 11 2.95 -1.60 19.38
N PRO A 12 4.10 -1.71 18.67
CA PRO A 12 4.26 -1.12 17.33
C PRO A 12 3.30 -1.71 16.27
N LEU A 13 2.67 -2.86 16.53
CA LEU A 13 1.69 -3.51 15.66
C LEU A 13 0.23 -3.32 16.09
N TYR A 14 -0.06 -2.39 17.03
CA TYR A 14 -1.43 -2.16 17.53
C TYR A 14 -2.47 -1.93 16.41
N TYR A 15 -2.06 -1.27 15.33
CA TYR A 15 -2.92 -1.02 14.17
C TYR A 15 -3.34 -2.30 13.45
N LEU A 16 -2.46 -3.31 13.40
CA LEU A 16 -2.75 -4.61 12.83
C LEU A 16 -3.69 -5.39 13.74
N ASP A 17 -3.47 -5.32 15.06
CA ASP A 17 -4.34 -5.98 16.03
C ASP A 17 -5.76 -5.43 16.00
N ASN A 18 -5.91 -4.10 15.88
CA ASN A 18 -7.20 -3.46 15.67
C ASN A 18 -7.89 -3.93 14.39
N PHE A 19 -7.14 -4.03 13.29
CA PHE A 19 -7.68 -4.50 12.02
C PHE A 19 -8.13 -5.97 12.12
N ARG A 20 -7.30 -6.84 12.71
CA ARG A 20 -7.62 -8.25 12.95
C ARG A 20 -8.85 -8.41 13.84
N TYR A 21 -8.95 -7.61 14.90
CA TYR A 21 -10.12 -7.58 15.77
C TYR A 21 -11.39 -7.23 14.96
N LEU A 22 -11.34 -6.17 14.17
CA LEU A 22 -12.46 -5.72 13.35
C LEU A 22 -12.92 -6.80 12.36
N ILE A 23 -12.01 -7.36 11.57
CA ILE A 23 -12.38 -8.36 10.55
C ILE A 23 -12.88 -9.66 11.19
N THR A 24 -12.33 -10.06 12.33
CA THR A 24 -12.78 -11.25 13.08
C THR A 24 -14.17 -11.04 13.65
N PHE A 25 -14.43 -9.86 14.22
CA PHE A 25 -15.75 -9.50 14.72
C PHE A 25 -16.81 -9.50 13.60
N VAL A 26 -16.48 -8.90 12.46
CA VAL A 26 -17.38 -8.88 11.29
C VAL A 26 -17.63 -10.29 10.78
N ALA A 27 -16.58 -11.09 10.64
CA ALA A 27 -16.68 -12.48 10.20
C ALA A 27 -17.59 -13.31 11.12
N ALA A 28 -17.46 -13.16 12.43
CA ALA A 28 -18.26 -13.90 13.40
C ALA A 28 -19.73 -13.45 13.44
N ARG A 29 -19.97 -12.13 13.41
CA ARG A 29 -21.33 -11.58 13.61
C ARG A 29 -22.16 -11.52 12.34
N TYR A 30 -21.51 -11.31 11.19
CA TYR A 30 -22.18 -11.05 9.92
C TYR A 30 -21.81 -12.08 8.85
N HIS A 31 -21.33 -13.28 9.24
CA HIS A 31 -20.94 -14.37 8.34
C HIS A 31 -21.91 -14.62 7.18
N ASN A 32 -23.21 -14.58 7.46
CA ASN A 32 -24.27 -14.88 6.48
C ASN A 32 -24.53 -13.73 5.50
N LEU A 33 -24.10 -12.50 5.82
CA LEU A 33 -24.18 -11.34 4.94
C LEU A 33 -22.96 -11.23 4.03
N LEU A 34 -21.86 -11.90 4.36
CA LEU A 34 -20.64 -11.87 3.56
C LEU A 34 -20.80 -12.70 2.29
N ASN A 35 -20.48 -12.10 1.15
CA ASN A 35 -20.43 -12.81 -0.12
C ASN A 35 -19.18 -13.69 -0.23
N ALA A 36 -19.13 -14.52 -1.28
CA ALA A 36 -18.02 -15.46 -1.48
C ALA A 36 -16.65 -14.76 -1.62
N ARG A 37 -16.59 -13.59 -2.26
CA ARG A 37 -15.33 -12.84 -2.44
C ARG A 37 -14.81 -12.31 -1.11
N GLU A 38 -15.70 -11.79 -0.27
CA GLU A 38 -15.34 -11.30 1.08
C GLU A 38 -14.85 -12.43 1.98
N LYS A 39 -15.49 -13.62 1.92
CA LYS A 39 -15.02 -14.80 2.66
C LYS A 39 -13.63 -15.23 2.22
N ILE A 40 -13.38 -15.28 0.91
CA ILE A 40 -12.07 -15.59 0.34
C ILE A 40 -11.03 -14.54 0.78
N PHE A 41 -11.38 -13.26 0.79
CA PHE A 41 -10.50 -12.19 1.27
C PHE A 41 -10.09 -12.43 2.73
N LEU A 42 -11.02 -12.75 3.62
CA LEU A 42 -10.73 -13.02 5.03
C LEU A 42 -9.79 -14.21 5.22
N THR A 43 -10.02 -15.30 4.47
CA THR A 43 -9.15 -16.47 4.50
C THR A 43 -7.74 -16.13 4.01
N ARG A 44 -7.63 -15.55 2.80
CA ARG A 44 -6.32 -15.20 2.22
C ARG A 44 -5.56 -14.19 3.07
N PHE A 45 -6.26 -13.22 3.69
CA PHE A 45 -5.61 -12.26 4.58
C PHE A 45 -5.03 -12.96 5.82
N SER A 46 -5.74 -13.94 6.36
CA SER A 46 -5.29 -14.70 7.53
C SER A 46 -4.08 -15.58 7.22
N ASP A 47 -3.98 -16.08 5.97
CA ASP A 47 -2.87 -16.91 5.48
C ASP A 47 -1.58 -16.12 5.17
N LEU A 48 -1.64 -14.79 5.11
CA LEU A 48 -0.47 -13.95 4.86
C LEU A 48 0.53 -14.01 6.03
N PRO A 49 1.84 -13.92 5.77
CA PRO A 49 2.83 -13.70 6.81
C PRO A 49 2.52 -12.44 7.64
N LEU A 50 2.90 -12.44 8.93
CA LEU A 50 2.64 -11.32 9.84
C LEU A 50 3.13 -9.96 9.27
N SER A 51 4.32 -9.94 8.68
CA SER A 51 4.90 -8.75 8.06
C SER A 51 4.10 -8.26 6.84
N ALA A 52 3.54 -9.18 6.06
CA ALA A 52 2.68 -8.85 4.91
C ALA A 52 1.31 -8.31 5.36
N GLN A 53 0.72 -8.89 6.41
CA GLN A 53 -0.50 -8.35 7.01
C GLN A 53 -0.28 -6.93 7.55
N ALA A 54 0.81 -6.72 8.30
CA ALA A 54 1.18 -5.40 8.81
C ALA A 54 1.35 -4.38 7.68
N LEU A 55 2.09 -4.77 6.64
CA LEU A 55 2.34 -3.92 5.47
C LEU A 55 1.04 -3.56 4.75
N TYR A 56 0.15 -4.54 4.54
CA TYR A 56 -1.14 -4.29 3.91
C TYR A 56 -1.97 -3.24 4.68
N VAL A 57 -2.08 -3.40 6.00
CA VAL A 57 -2.84 -2.47 6.84
C VAL A 57 -2.20 -1.09 6.83
N ARG A 58 -0.86 -0.99 6.86
CA ARG A 58 -0.14 0.29 6.71
C ARG A 58 -0.46 0.98 5.38
N LEU A 59 -0.50 0.22 4.28
CA LEU A 59 -0.81 0.76 2.96
C LEU A 59 -2.28 1.18 2.84
N LEU A 60 -3.21 0.41 3.42
CA LEU A 60 -4.64 0.73 3.45
C LEU A 60 -4.95 2.04 4.18
N GLN A 61 -4.17 2.37 5.22
CA GLN A 61 -4.30 3.62 5.99
C GLN A 61 -3.61 4.81 5.32
N ARG A 62 -2.81 4.61 4.27
CA ARG A 62 -2.15 5.70 3.54
C ARG A 62 -3.01 6.20 2.38
N LYS A 63 -2.76 7.45 1.99
CA LYS A 63 -3.34 8.03 0.77
C LYS A 63 -2.79 7.30 -0.46
N GLY A 64 -3.63 6.47 -1.09
CA GLY A 64 -3.34 5.71 -2.31
C GLY A 64 -3.78 6.42 -3.60
N PRO A 65 -3.78 5.72 -4.77
CA PRO A 65 -3.71 4.26 -4.90
C PRO A 65 -2.33 3.67 -5.26
N TYR A 66 -1.30 4.49 -5.49
CA TYR A 66 0.02 4.03 -5.91
C TYR A 66 1.10 4.29 -4.85
N PHE A 67 1.98 3.31 -4.63
CA PHE A 67 3.08 3.40 -3.66
C PHE A 67 4.43 3.08 -4.29
N ARG A 68 5.42 3.93 -4.01
CA ARG A 68 6.79 3.76 -4.48
C ARG A 68 7.51 2.81 -3.53
N VAL A 69 8.01 1.69 -4.03
CA VAL A 69 8.71 0.69 -3.20
C VAL A 69 9.87 1.31 -2.43
N ASP A 70 10.66 2.19 -3.06
CA ASP A 70 11.79 2.90 -2.42
C ASP A 70 11.39 3.86 -1.28
N LYS A 71 10.11 4.22 -1.20
CA LYS A 71 9.53 5.11 -0.18
C LYS A 71 8.68 4.37 0.85
N ILE A 72 8.64 3.03 0.81
CA ILE A 72 8.01 2.21 1.83
C ILE A 72 9.07 1.85 2.88
N ARG A 73 8.97 2.44 4.07
CA ARG A 73 9.88 2.19 5.19
C ARG A 73 9.08 2.14 6.49
N TYR A 74 9.14 1.02 7.18
CA TYR A 74 8.48 0.78 8.48
C TYR A 74 9.47 0.02 9.35
N THR A 75 9.87 0.59 10.48
CA THR A 75 10.91 0.00 11.34
C THR A 75 10.44 -1.29 12.02
N GLU A 76 9.13 -1.43 12.19
CA GLU A 76 8.49 -2.61 12.76
C GLU A 76 8.31 -3.76 11.74
N ILE A 77 8.57 -3.52 10.45
CA ILE A 77 8.42 -4.52 9.39
C ILE A 77 9.80 -4.82 8.79
N SER A 78 10.40 -5.94 9.19
CA SER A 78 11.78 -6.29 8.84
C SER A 78 12.00 -6.69 7.38
N ALA A 79 10.98 -7.23 6.70
CA ALA A 79 11.10 -7.77 5.34
C ALA A 79 10.04 -7.19 4.39
N ILE A 80 10.22 -5.93 4.00
CA ILE A 80 9.26 -5.21 3.14
C ILE A 80 9.13 -5.88 1.76
N GLU A 81 10.23 -6.26 1.14
CA GLU A 81 10.26 -6.82 -0.22
C GLU A 81 9.54 -8.18 -0.27
N ALA A 82 9.87 -9.09 0.65
CA ALA A 82 9.20 -10.40 0.76
C ALA A 82 7.70 -10.23 1.12
N SER A 83 7.38 -9.20 1.91
CA SER A 83 5.99 -8.88 2.24
C SER A 83 5.21 -8.38 1.01
N LEU A 84 5.80 -7.51 0.19
CA LEU A 84 5.21 -7.07 -1.08
C LEU A 84 5.00 -8.24 -2.04
N GLU A 85 5.96 -9.16 -2.12
CA GLU A 85 5.84 -10.37 -2.94
C GLU A 85 4.65 -11.22 -2.48
N SER A 86 4.55 -11.48 -1.17
CA SER A 86 3.44 -12.23 -0.58
C SER A 86 2.08 -11.57 -0.87
N LEU A 87 2.02 -10.24 -0.80
CA LEU A 87 0.81 -9.48 -1.13
C LEU A 87 0.44 -9.61 -2.61
N CYS A 88 1.42 -9.61 -3.52
CA CYS A 88 1.16 -9.82 -4.94
C CYS A 88 0.68 -11.25 -5.22
N GLN A 89 1.30 -12.26 -4.60
CA GLN A 89 0.94 -13.67 -4.78
C GLN A 89 -0.48 -13.99 -4.31
N GLN A 90 -0.98 -13.27 -3.28
CA GLN A 90 -2.31 -13.47 -2.71
C GLN A 90 -3.38 -12.49 -3.26
N ASP A 91 -3.05 -11.73 -4.31
CA ASP A 91 -3.90 -10.72 -4.95
C ASP A 91 -4.28 -9.51 -4.05
N PHE A 92 -3.48 -9.18 -3.03
CA PHE A 92 -3.67 -7.99 -2.18
C PHE A 92 -2.99 -6.73 -2.73
N ALA A 93 -2.01 -6.89 -3.61
CA ALA A 93 -1.31 -5.81 -4.28
C ALA A 93 -1.03 -6.19 -5.74
N ILE A 94 -0.90 -5.18 -6.60
CA ILE A 94 -0.51 -5.37 -7.99
C ILE A 94 0.82 -4.65 -8.19
N SER A 95 1.83 -5.39 -8.64
CA SER A 95 3.08 -4.79 -9.12
C SER A 95 2.79 -4.08 -10.44
N SER A 96 2.61 -2.76 -10.39
CA SER A 96 2.42 -1.96 -11.59
C SER A 96 3.78 -1.64 -12.19
N GLY A 97 4.05 -2.18 -13.38
CA GLY A 97 5.15 -1.69 -14.20
C GLY A 97 4.91 -0.25 -14.63
N LEU A 98 5.97 0.46 -15.02
CA LEU A 98 5.88 1.85 -15.50
C LEU A 98 5.03 2.00 -16.78
N ASN A 99 4.43 0.97 -17.34
CA ASN A 99 3.74 1.01 -18.64
C ASN A 99 2.46 1.88 -18.64
N GLN A 100 2.02 2.37 -17.48
CA GLN A 100 0.92 3.31 -17.35
C GLN A 100 1.44 4.74 -17.18
N THR A 101 1.26 5.58 -18.20
CA THR A 101 1.69 6.98 -18.23
C THR A 101 1.19 7.79 -17.04
N HIS A 102 -0.05 7.59 -16.60
CA HIS A 102 -0.59 8.28 -15.42
C HIS A 102 0.13 7.90 -14.12
N VAL A 103 0.59 6.64 -14.00
CA VAL A 103 1.37 6.17 -12.84
C VAL A 103 2.78 6.75 -12.89
N GLN A 104 3.42 6.75 -14.06
CA GLN A 104 4.75 7.36 -14.23
C GLN A 104 4.75 8.82 -13.78
N VAL A 105 3.71 9.56 -14.17
CA VAL A 105 3.59 10.98 -13.88
C VAL A 105 3.23 11.25 -12.41
N ALA A 106 2.34 10.46 -11.83
CA ALA A 106 1.97 10.59 -10.42
C ALA A 106 3.11 10.21 -9.46
N MET A 107 3.93 9.22 -9.83
CA MET A 107 4.93 8.63 -8.94
C MET A 107 6.31 9.28 -9.02
N ARG A 108 6.59 10.07 -10.05
CA ARG A 108 7.88 10.74 -10.20
C ARG A 108 7.94 12.09 -9.50
N ASN A 109 9.12 12.49 -9.05
CA ASN A 109 9.39 13.86 -8.61
C ASN A 109 9.66 14.77 -9.84
N LYS A 110 9.76 16.09 -9.64
CA LYS A 110 9.96 17.04 -10.74
C LYS A 110 11.23 16.74 -11.56
N THR A 111 12.32 16.38 -10.89
CA THR A 111 13.60 16.06 -11.54
C THR A 111 13.49 14.83 -12.42
N GLU A 112 12.89 13.75 -11.91
CA GLU A 112 12.64 12.51 -12.63
C GLU A 112 11.68 12.71 -13.83
N LEU A 113 10.77 13.68 -13.77
CA LEU A 113 9.89 14.02 -14.91
C LEU A 113 10.63 14.78 -16.01
N LEU A 114 11.55 15.68 -15.64
CA LEU A 114 12.34 16.45 -16.59
C LEU A 114 13.31 15.57 -17.38
N GLU A 115 13.81 14.49 -16.79
CA GLU A 115 14.67 13.49 -17.46
C GLU A 115 13.96 12.70 -18.57
N LEU A 116 12.62 12.65 -18.56
CA LEU A 116 11.83 11.94 -19.58
C LEU A 116 11.44 12.83 -20.76
N LEU A 117 11.61 14.15 -20.63
CA LEU A 117 11.29 15.07 -21.71
C LEU A 117 12.41 15.03 -22.75
N PRO A 118 12.08 15.01 -24.06
CA PRO A 118 13.07 15.17 -25.12
C PRO A 118 13.88 16.46 -24.87
N SER A 119 15.21 16.37 -24.96
CA SER A 119 16.16 17.42 -24.58
C SER A 119 15.93 18.78 -25.26
N ASP A 120 15.13 18.80 -26.33
CA ASP A 120 14.88 19.97 -27.17
C ASP A 120 13.71 20.85 -26.69
N GLN A 121 12.90 20.43 -25.72
CA GLN A 121 11.61 21.08 -25.48
C GLN A 121 11.49 22.07 -24.31
N CYS A 122 12.39 22.16 -23.32
CA CYS A 122 12.14 23.09 -22.19
C CYS A 122 13.37 23.53 -21.38
N LYS A 123 13.38 24.80 -20.96
CA LYS A 123 14.29 25.30 -19.92
C LYS A 123 13.79 24.82 -18.53
N PRO A 124 14.52 23.92 -17.84
CA PRO A 124 14.03 23.21 -16.64
C PRO A 124 13.75 24.13 -15.43
N SER A 125 14.28 25.36 -15.44
CA SER A 125 14.13 26.33 -14.34
C SER A 125 12.76 27.03 -14.30
N GLN A 126 11.91 26.92 -15.33
CA GLN A 126 10.66 27.70 -15.43
C GLN A 126 9.35 26.90 -15.31
N LEU A 127 9.40 25.56 -15.25
CA LEU A 127 8.17 24.76 -15.21
C LEU A 127 7.86 24.18 -13.84
N ASN A 128 6.62 24.33 -13.39
CA ASN A 128 6.09 23.66 -12.21
C ASN A 128 5.56 22.27 -12.56
N ARG A 129 5.42 21.39 -11.56
CA ARG A 129 4.96 19.99 -11.76
C ARG A 129 3.72 19.93 -12.65
N SER A 130 2.72 20.77 -12.37
CA SER A 130 1.46 20.83 -13.12
C SER A 130 1.65 21.09 -14.62
N GLN A 131 2.66 21.90 -14.99
CA GLN A 131 2.97 22.24 -16.38
C GLN A 131 3.78 21.13 -17.05
N VAL A 132 4.64 20.44 -16.31
CA VAL A 132 5.42 19.29 -16.82
C VAL A 132 4.51 18.07 -17.08
N VAL A 133 3.43 17.93 -16.30
CA VAL A 133 2.42 16.87 -16.49
C VAL A 133 1.50 17.11 -17.69
N SER A 134 1.33 18.36 -18.11
CA SER A 134 0.41 18.75 -19.21
C SER A 134 1.06 18.84 -20.59
N LEU A 135 2.39 18.68 -20.67
CA LEU A 135 3.16 18.61 -21.92
C LEU A 135 3.14 17.19 -22.47
#